data_AF-A0A2G2NPT6-F1
#
_entry.id   AF-A0A2G2NPT6-F1
#
_cell.length_a   1.000
_cell.length_b   1.000
_cell.length_c   1.000
_cell.angle_alpha   90.00
_cell.angle_beta   90.00
_cell.angle_gamma   90.00
#
_symmetry.space_group_name_H-M   'P 1'
#
loop_
_entity.id
_entity.type
_entity.pdbx_description
1 polymer ?
#
loop_
_entity_poly.entity_id
_entity_poly.type
_entity_poly.pdbx_seq_one_letter_code
_entity_poly.pdbx_strand_id
1 'polypeptide(L)' 'MAKTDAERKRAQRKRKKHLRMQRMELELAWGERELIASNAKARGFEDQTEYLVRLVLDDADRLKRDRSRNEENDKRSAP' A
#
# COMPACT_ATOMS: atom_id res chain seq x y z
N MET A 1 24.59 -15.06 -3.25
CA MET A 1 23.90 -16.18 -2.57
C MET A 1 22.50 -15.73 -2.19
N ALA A 2 21.45 -16.45 -2.61
CA ALA A 2 20.09 -16.13 -2.21
C ALA A 2 19.94 -16.36 -0.69
N LYS A 3 19.44 -15.36 0.04
CA LYS A 3 19.26 -15.44 1.50
C LYS A 3 18.43 -16.67 1.85
N THR A 4 18.86 -17.43 2.85
CA THR A 4 18.12 -18.60 3.34
C THR A 4 16.79 -18.15 3.96
N ASP A 5 15.76 -19.00 3.95
CA ASP A 5 14.43 -18.65 4.49
C ASP A 5 14.46 -18.23 5.97
N ALA A 6 15.40 -18.78 6.74
CA ALA A 6 15.62 -18.41 8.12
C ALA A 6 16.11 -16.97 8.28
N GLU A 7 16.99 -16.51 7.39
CA GLU A 7 17.50 -15.13 7.36
C GLU A 7 16.44 -14.15 6.90
N ARG A 8 15.60 -14.53 5.94
CA ARG A 8 14.44 -13.73 5.50
C ARG A 8 13.44 -13.55 6.65
N LYS A 9 13.08 -14.62 7.36
CA LYS A 9 12.19 -14.55 8.54
C LYS A 9 12.76 -13.69 9.65
N ARG A 10 14.07 -13.77 9.94
CA ARG A 10 14.71 -12.91 10.97
C ARG A 10 14.71 -11.43 10.56
N ALA A 11 15.01 -11.13 9.30
CA ALA A 11 14.95 -9.76 8.77
C ALA A 11 13.52 -9.20 8.83
N GLN A 12 12.52 -10.00 8.44
CA GLN A 12 11.11 -9.62 8.51
C GLN A 12 10.66 -9.34 9.95
N ARG A 13 11.07 -10.16 10.92
CA ARG A 13 10.79 -9.94 12.36
C ARG A 13 11.44 -8.66 12.89
N LYS A 14 12.71 -8.39 12.56
CA LYS A 14 13.39 -7.14 12.93
C LYS A 14 12.71 -5.92 12.32
N ARG A 15 12.33 -6.00 11.04
CA ARG A 15 11.62 -4.92 10.33
C ARG A 15 10.24 -4.63 10.96
N LYS A 16 9.48 -5.68 11.29
CA LYS A 16 8.18 -5.55 11.99
C LYS A 16 8.28 -4.84 13.34
N LYS A 17 9.31 -5.16 14.16
CA LYS A 17 9.49 -4.56 15.49
C LYS A 17 9.82 -3.07 15.43
N HIS A 18 10.61 -2.63 14.43
CA HIS A 18 10.99 -1.22 14.30
C HIS A 18 9.91 -0.34 13.66
N LEU A 19 9.13 -0.89 12.73
CA LEU A 19 8.13 -0.12 11.99
C LEU A 19 6.74 -0.09 12.65
N ARG A 20 6.61 -0.60 13.88
CA ARG A 20 5.31 -0.75 14.58
C ARG A 20 4.24 -1.40 13.70
N MET A 21 4.65 -2.37 12.88
CA MET A 21 3.72 -3.01 11.94
C MET A 21 2.72 -3.86 12.71
N GLN A 22 1.43 -3.56 12.55
CA GLN A 22 0.35 -4.38 13.05
C GLN A 22 -0.18 -5.28 11.94
N ARG A 23 -0.49 -6.54 12.28
CA ARG A 23 -1.17 -7.45 11.35
C ARG A 23 -2.64 -7.04 11.28
N MET A 24 -3.16 -6.95 10.07
CA MET A 24 -4.59 -6.77 9.80
C MET A 24 -5.11 -8.03 9.14
N GLU A 25 -6.31 -8.46 9.52
CA GLU A 25 -7.04 -9.54 8.86
C GLU A 25 -8.25 -8.93 8.17
N LEU A 26 -8.51 -9.38 6.94
CA LEU A 26 -9.57 -8.87 6.09
C LEU A 26 -10.49 -10.05 5.73
N GLU A 27 -11.78 -9.89 5.95
CA GLU A 27 -12.80 -10.80 5.42
C GLU A 27 -13.13 -10.34 4.01
N LEU A 28 -12.75 -11.16 3.03
CA LEU A 28 -12.93 -10.87 1.61
C LEU A 28 -13.70 -12.01 0.95
N ALA A 29 -14.62 -11.66 0.06
CA ALA A 29 -15.22 -12.64 -0.82
C ALA A 29 -14.15 -13.27 -1.73
N TRP A 30 -14.41 -14.50 -2.18
CA TRP A 30 -13.45 -15.24 -3.01
C TRP A 30 -13.03 -14.44 -4.27
N GLY A 31 -14.00 -13.81 -4.95
CA GLY A 31 -13.72 -13.03 -6.16
C GLY A 31 -12.87 -11.77 -5.89
N GLU A 32 -13.04 -11.12 -4.75
CA GLU A 32 -12.23 -9.97 -4.35
C GLU A 32 -10.77 -10.40 -4.12
N ARG A 33 -10.58 -11.54 -3.46
CA ARG A 33 -9.25 -12.10 -3.21
C ARG A 33 -8.55 -12.49 -4.51
N GLU A 34 -9.26 -13.09 -5.46
CA GLU A 34 -8.70 -13.42 -6.77
C GLU A 34 -8.34 -12.17 -7.58
N LEU A 35 -9.21 -11.16 -7.54
CA LEU A 35 -8.96 -9.89 -8.22
C LEU A 35 -7.71 -9.19 -7.67
N ILE A 36 -7.56 -9.16 -6.34
CA ILE A 36 -6.38 -8.60 -5.68
C ILE A 36 -5.13 -9.38 -6.09
N ALA A 37 -5.18 -10.72 -6.07
CA ALA A 37 -4.06 -11.56 -6.45
C ALA A 37 -3.64 -11.35 -7.93
N SER A 38 -4.61 -11.33 -8.83
CA SER A 38 -4.40 -11.13 -10.26
C SER A 38 -3.78 -9.75 -10.54
N ASN A 39 -4.34 -8.70 -9.94
CA ASN A 39 -3.84 -7.33 -10.12
C ASN A 39 -2.45 -7.12 -9.52
N ALA A 40 -2.18 -7.69 -8.34
CA ALA A 40 -0.85 -7.67 -7.74
C ALA A 40 0.18 -8.29 -8.70
N LYS A 41 -0.10 -9.48 -9.23
CA LYS A 41 0.76 -10.17 -10.19
C LYS A 41 0.95 -9.37 -11.49
N ALA A 42 -0.14 -8.86 -12.06
CA ALA A 42 -0.09 -8.11 -13.32
C ALA A 42 0.75 -6.83 -13.20
N ARG A 43 0.81 -6.23 -12.00
CA ARG A 43 1.62 -5.04 -11.71
C ARG A 43 3.01 -5.36 -11.14
N GLY A 44 3.39 -6.64 -11.11
CA GLY A 44 4.73 -7.08 -10.70
C GLY A 44 4.99 -7.07 -9.20
N PHE A 45 3.93 -7.06 -8.36
CA PHE A 45 4.10 -7.17 -6.92
C PHE A 45 4.34 -8.63 -6.51
N GLU A 46 5.32 -8.83 -5.63
CA GLU A 46 5.63 -10.15 -5.05
C GLU A 46 4.68 -10.50 -3.88
N ASP A 47 4.09 -9.50 -3.23
CA ASP A 47 3.18 -9.64 -2.09
C ASP A 47 1.89 -8.82 -2.31
N GLN A 48 0.72 -9.44 -2.12
CA GLN A 48 -0.58 -8.77 -2.19
C GLN A 48 -0.69 -7.61 -1.19
N THR A 49 -0.03 -7.73 -0.04
CA THR A 49 0.04 -6.68 0.99
C THR A 49 0.73 -5.44 0.44
N GLU A 50 1.82 -5.60 -0.32
CA GLU A 50 2.54 -4.47 -0.91
C GLU A 50 1.67 -3.76 -1.96
N TYR A 51 0.94 -4.54 -2.75
CA TYR A 51 -0.03 -4.00 -3.69
C TYR A 51 -1.12 -3.19 -2.98
N LEU A 52 -1.75 -3.74 -1.94
CA LEU A 52 -2.80 -3.06 -1.18
C LEU A 52 -2.30 -1.77 -0.52
N VAL A 53 -1.11 -1.82 0.11
CA VAL A 53 -0.50 -0.62 0.71
C VAL A 53 -0.20 0.44 -0.35
N ARG A 54 0.32 0.04 -1.52
CA ARG A 54 0.58 0.97 -2.62
C ARG A 54 -0.70 1.66 -3.09
N LEU A 55 -1.81 0.94 -3.24
CA LEU A 55 -3.09 1.53 -3.62
C LEU A 55 -3.53 2.64 -2.65
N VAL A 56 -3.43 2.38 -1.34
CA VAL A 56 -3.81 3.35 -0.30
C VAL A 56 -2.92 4.59 -0.34
N LEU A 57 -1.61 4.41 -0.55
CA LEU A 57 -0.69 5.54 -0.65
C LEU A 57 -0.94 6.38 -1.91
N ASP A 58 -1.16 5.74 -3.06
CA ASP A 58 -1.45 6.44 -4.31
C ASP A 58 -2.77 7.22 -4.23
N ASP A 59 -3.78 6.68 -3.53
CA ASP A 59 -5.05 7.35 -3.27
C ASP A 59 -4.87 8.57 -2.34
N ALA A 60 -4.10 8.41 -1.26
CA ALA A 60 -3.78 9.51 -0.35
C ALA A 60 -3.05 10.66 -1.06
N ASP A 61 -2.13 10.36 -1.98
CA ASP A 61 -1.42 11.36 -2.77
C ASP A 61 -2.34 12.07 -3.77
N ARG A 62 -3.32 11.36 -4.35
CA ARG A 62 -4.37 11.99 -5.17
C ARG A 62 -5.21 12.95 -4.35
N LEU A 63 -5.72 12.52 -3.20
CA LEU A 63 -6.53 13.35 -2.31
C LEU A 63 -5.78 14.62 -1.85
N LYS A 64 -4.47 14.53 -1.57
CA LYS A 64 -3.66 15.69 -1.24
C LYS A 64 -3.56 16.67 -2.40
N ARG A 65 -3.27 16.17 -3.61
CA ARG A 65 -3.19 17.02 -4.82
C ARG A 65 -4.50 17.73 -5.11
N ASP A 66 -5.62 17.03 -4.97
CA ASP A 66 -6.94 17.60 -5.25
C ASP A 66 -7.30 18.68 -4.24
N ARG A 67 -6.98 18.49 -2.94
CA ARG A 67 -7.12 19.55 -1.94
C ARG A 67 -6.27 20.76 -2.24
N SER A 68 -4.99 20.57 -2.55
CA SER A 68 -4.09 21.69 -2.87
C SER A 68 -4.54 22.47 -4.10
N ARG A 69 -5.07 21.80 -5.13
CA ARG A 69 -5.64 22.45 -6.32
C ARG A 69 -6.88 23.28 -5.97
N ASN A 70 -7.76 22.76 -5.13
CA ASN A 70 -8.95 23.49 -4.71
C ASN A 70 -8.59 24.72 -3.87
N GLU A 71 -7.66 24.59 -2.91
CA GLU A 71 -7.16 25.72 -2.11
C GLU A 71 -6.49 26.80 -2.96
N GLU A 72 -5.76 26.41 -4.02
CA GLU A 72 -5.13 27.36 -4.94
C GLU A 72 -6.17 28.08 -5.82
N ASN A 73 -7.21 27.38 -6.26
CA ASN A 73 -8.32 28.00 -7.00
C ASN A 73 -9.15 28.95 -6.11
N ASP A 74 -9.39 28.59 -4.85
CA ASP A 74 -10.10 29.45 -3.90
C ASP A 74 -9.31 30.74 -3.60
N LYS A 75 -7.98 30.65 -3.44
CA LYS A 75 -7.11 31.82 -3.27
C LYS A 75 -7.07 32.73 -4.50
N ARG A 76 -7.15 32.17 -5.70
CA ARG A 76 -7.21 32.95 -6.96
C ARG A 76 -8.58 33.56 -7.23
N SER A 77 -9.62 33.04 -6.59
CA SER A 77 -11.02 33.48 -6.75
C SER A 77 -11.48 34.40 -5.61
N ALA A 78 -10.65 34.60 -4.58
CA ALA A 78 -10.89 35.57 -3.52
C ALA A 78 -10.69 37.00 -4.08
N PRO A 79 -11.66 37.92 -3.89
CA PRO A 79 -11.62 39.28 -4.40
C PRO A 79 -10.54 40.15 -3.73
#